data_AF-A0A2M7N0Q0-F1
#
_entry.id   AF-A0A2M7N0Q0-F1
#
_cell.length_a   1.000
_cell.length_b   1.000
_cell.length_c   1.000
_cell.angle_alpha   90.00
_cell.angle_beta   90.00
_cell.angle_gamma   90.00
#
_symmetry.space_group_name_H-M   'P 1'
#
loop_
_entity.id
_entity.type
_entity.pdbx_description
1 polymer ?
#
loop_
_entity_poly.entity_id
_entity_poly.type
_entity_poly.pdbx_seq_one_letter_code
_entity_poly.pdbx_strand_id
1 'polypeptide(L)'
;MLKKMFLCVSLSLGLIYSSKSQVINFEDLSLPPDSFWNGSDFSGGFNSGIYAHFPNNFVDYGGGITAWDGFSYSNKLNDSLQDFNNMYSCFAGLQLINSTVFGVSFNSIDWMTNDVIPTEVSFTVPAIP
;
A
#
# COMPACT_ATOMS: atom_id res chain seq x y z
N MET A 1 52.74 -16.59 3.23
CA MET A 1 51.75 -15.83 4.05
C MET A 1 51.00 -14.78 3.21
N LEU A 2 51.69 -14.05 2.33
CA LEU A 2 51.09 -13.03 1.44
C LEU A 2 49.90 -13.51 0.56
N LYS A 3 49.95 -14.73 0.00
CA LYS A 3 48.84 -15.30 -0.81
C LYS A 3 47.56 -15.57 -0.02
N LYS A 4 47.68 -15.90 1.27
CA LYS A 4 46.52 -16.11 2.17
C LYS A 4 45.88 -14.78 2.58
N MET A 5 46.67 -13.71 2.67
CA MET A 5 46.18 -12.35 2.87
C MET A 5 45.38 -11.83 1.67
N PHE A 6 45.85 -12.06 0.43
CA PHE A 6 45.09 -11.67 -0.76
C PHE A 6 43.72 -12.35 -0.86
N LEU A 7 43.63 -13.64 -0.49
CA LEU A 7 42.35 -14.37 -0.48
C LEU A 7 41.36 -13.81 0.56
N CYS A 8 41.84 -13.44 1.75
CA CYS A 8 41.01 -12.82 2.80
C CYS A 8 40.48 -11.44 2.38
N VAL A 9 41.29 -10.64 1.68
CA VAL A 9 40.89 -9.32 1.18
C VAL A 9 39.87 -9.46 0.04
N SER A 10 40.04 -10.41 -0.89
CA SER A 10 39.04 -10.64 -1.95
C SER A 10 37.71 -11.19 -1.42
N LEU A 11 37.73 -12.01 -0.36
CA LEU A 11 36.52 -12.56 0.25
C LEU A 11 35.72 -11.50 1.04
N SER A 12 36.40 -10.47 1.56
CA SER A 12 35.76 -9.38 2.30
C SER A 12 35.21 -8.27 1.39
N LEU A 13 35.81 -8.05 0.21
CA LEU A 13 35.25 -7.13 -0.80
C LEU A 13 34.02 -7.70 -1.52
N GLY A 14 33.86 -9.04 -1.56
CA GLY A 14 32.71 -9.70 -2.18
C GLY A 14 31.42 -9.73 -1.36
N LEU A 15 31.43 -9.20 -0.12
CA LEU A 15 30.30 -9.23 0.82
C LEU A 15 29.58 -7.90 1.00
N ILE A 16 29.87 -6.88 0.17
CA ILE A 16 29.13 -5.62 0.20
C ILE A 16 27.79 -5.83 -0.54
N TYR A 17 26.84 -6.47 0.14
CA TYR A 17 25.44 -6.46 -0.28
C TYR A 17 24.91 -5.04 -0.06
N SER A 18 24.65 -4.31 -1.15
CA SER A 18 23.89 -3.06 -1.07
C SER A 18 22.43 -3.41 -0.84
N SER A 19 21.99 -3.44 0.42
CA SER A 19 20.56 -3.45 0.74
C SER A 19 19.94 -2.14 0.26
N LYS A 20 19.31 -2.16 -0.92
CA LYS A 20 18.55 -1.00 -1.41
C LYS A 20 17.25 -0.92 -0.61
N SER A 21 17.17 0.02 0.32
CA SER A 21 15.90 0.36 0.96
C SER A 21 15.03 1.09 -0.06
N GLN A 22 13.81 0.60 -0.27
CA GLN A 22 12.79 1.28 -1.05
C GLN A 22 11.69 1.78 -0.11
N VAL A 23 11.35 3.06 -0.24
CA VAL A 23 10.18 3.64 0.40
C VAL A 23 8.97 3.38 -0.49
N ILE A 24 7.91 2.80 0.08
CA ILE A 24 6.60 2.70 -0.56
C ILE A 24 5.87 4.02 -0.30
N ASN A 25 5.56 4.76 -1.36
CA ASN A 25 5.08 6.14 -1.26
C ASN A 25 3.88 6.47 -2.17
N PHE A 26 3.32 5.51 -2.90
CA PHE A 26 2.14 5.68 -3.76
C PHE A 26 2.28 6.70 -4.92
N GLU A 27 3.48 7.23 -5.16
CA GLU A 27 3.71 8.21 -6.24
C GLU A 27 3.63 7.60 -7.65
N ASP A 28 3.62 6.28 -7.74
CA ASP A 28 3.37 5.53 -8.97
C ASP A 28 1.87 5.43 -9.32
N LEU A 29 0.98 5.89 -8.42
CA LEU A 29 -0.47 5.91 -8.62
C LEU A 29 -0.95 7.28 -9.08
N SER A 30 -1.95 7.31 -9.96
CA SER A 30 -2.54 8.53 -10.49
C SER A 30 -4.04 8.55 -10.26
N LEU A 31 -4.54 9.67 -9.74
CA LEU A 31 -5.95 9.92 -9.51
C LEU A 31 -6.36 11.31 -10.04
N PRO A 32 -7.58 11.46 -10.57
CA PRO A 32 -8.20 12.77 -10.72
C PRO A 32 -8.24 13.54 -9.37
N PRO A 33 -8.30 14.88 -9.38
CA PRO A 33 -8.48 15.66 -8.15
C PRO A 33 -9.75 15.25 -7.37
N ASP A 34 -9.65 15.24 -6.04
CA ASP A 34 -10.75 14.94 -5.10
C ASP A 34 -11.46 13.59 -5.36
N SER A 35 -10.68 12.55 -5.64
CA SER A 35 -11.13 11.21 -5.98
C SER A 35 -10.42 10.11 -5.17
N PHE A 36 -10.80 8.88 -5.44
CA PHE A 36 -10.26 7.69 -4.81
C PHE A 36 -10.39 6.49 -5.74
N TRP A 37 -9.63 5.47 -5.43
CA TRP A 37 -9.79 4.12 -5.96
C TRP A 37 -10.11 3.18 -4.80
N ASN A 38 -11.17 2.40 -4.92
CA ASN A 38 -11.64 1.48 -3.87
C ASN A 38 -11.82 0.04 -4.36
N GLY A 39 -11.26 -0.30 -5.52
CA GLY A 39 -11.41 -1.62 -6.15
C GLY A 39 -12.73 -1.87 -6.85
N SER A 40 -13.52 -0.85 -7.14
CA SER A 40 -14.75 -0.98 -7.95
C SER A 40 -14.52 -1.53 -9.37
N ASP A 41 -13.26 -1.62 -9.81
CA ASP A 41 -12.83 -2.27 -11.05
C ASP A 41 -12.62 -3.78 -10.90
N PHE A 42 -12.83 -4.33 -9.70
CA PHE A 42 -12.66 -5.74 -9.35
C PHE A 42 -11.24 -6.28 -9.56
N SER A 43 -10.20 -5.42 -9.50
CA SER A 43 -8.81 -5.87 -9.66
C SER A 43 -8.30 -6.74 -8.50
N GLY A 44 -8.96 -6.66 -7.34
CA GLY A 44 -8.55 -7.34 -6.11
C GLY A 44 -7.42 -6.65 -5.33
N GLY A 45 -6.94 -5.48 -5.79
CA GLY A 45 -5.87 -4.74 -5.11
C GLY A 45 -5.04 -3.88 -6.05
N PHE A 46 -4.06 -3.18 -5.49
CA PHE A 46 -3.11 -2.37 -6.24
C PHE A 46 -1.69 -2.61 -5.74
N ASN A 47 -0.72 -2.29 -6.58
CA ASN A 47 0.70 -2.32 -6.21
C ASN A 47 1.19 -0.89 -5.98
N SER A 48 2.17 -0.74 -5.10
CA SER A 48 3.01 0.46 -5.09
C SER A 48 4.47 0.07 -5.21
N GLY A 49 5.10 0.56 -6.27
CA GLY A 49 6.36 0.04 -6.76
C GLY A 49 6.27 -1.44 -7.15
N ILE A 50 7.43 -2.10 -7.19
CA ILE A 50 7.53 -3.53 -7.57
C ILE A 50 7.43 -4.49 -6.38
N TYR A 51 7.39 -3.95 -5.16
CA TYR A 51 7.58 -4.74 -3.93
C TYR A 51 6.29 -4.92 -3.16
N ALA A 52 5.43 -3.91 -3.06
CA ALA A 52 4.29 -3.94 -2.14
C ALA A 52 2.97 -4.10 -2.89
N HIS A 53 2.20 -5.10 -2.50
CA HIS A 53 0.83 -5.32 -2.96
C HIS A 53 -0.16 -5.11 -1.82
N PHE A 54 -1.15 -4.27 -2.09
CA PHE A 54 -2.21 -3.85 -1.19
C PHE A 54 -3.52 -4.48 -1.65
N PRO A 55 -4.01 -5.53 -0.98
CA PRO A 55 -5.23 -6.21 -1.37
C PRO A 55 -6.46 -5.34 -1.12
N ASN A 56 -7.47 -5.51 -1.96
CA ASN A 56 -8.79 -4.90 -1.82
C ASN A 56 -9.86 -5.93 -2.17
N ASN A 57 -10.98 -5.87 -1.47
CA ASN A 57 -12.18 -6.57 -1.84
C ASN A 57 -13.29 -5.56 -2.09
N PHE A 58 -13.98 -5.68 -3.22
CA PHE A 58 -15.12 -4.85 -3.59
C PHE A 58 -16.30 -5.74 -3.98
N VAL A 59 -17.47 -5.43 -3.43
CA VAL A 59 -18.71 -6.17 -3.67
C VAL A 59 -19.79 -5.21 -4.14
N ASP A 60 -20.38 -5.50 -5.30
CA ASP A 60 -21.60 -4.85 -5.79
C ASP A 60 -22.79 -5.78 -5.56
N TYR A 61 -23.71 -5.38 -4.69
CA TYR A 61 -24.94 -6.12 -4.40
C TYR A 61 -26.07 -5.79 -5.38
N GLY A 62 -25.84 -4.89 -6.34
CA GLY A 62 -26.83 -4.35 -7.25
C GLY A 62 -27.64 -3.22 -6.63
N GLY A 63 -28.37 -2.48 -7.48
CA GLY A 63 -29.23 -1.39 -7.03
C GLY A 63 -28.47 -0.18 -6.45
N GLY A 64 -27.18 -0.04 -6.74
CA GLY A 64 -26.31 1.01 -6.21
C GLY A 64 -25.79 0.75 -4.80
N ILE A 65 -25.98 -0.47 -4.27
CA ILE A 65 -25.48 -0.87 -2.95
C ILE A 65 -24.15 -1.60 -3.15
N THR A 66 -23.09 -0.99 -2.65
CA THR A 66 -21.72 -1.52 -2.77
C THR A 66 -21.04 -1.55 -1.42
N ALA A 67 -20.13 -2.50 -1.21
CA ALA A 67 -19.24 -2.55 -0.06
C ALA A 67 -17.79 -2.75 -0.52
N TRP A 68 -16.85 -2.33 0.31
CA TRP A 68 -15.43 -2.61 0.12
C TRP A 68 -14.76 -2.84 1.46
N ASP A 69 -13.69 -3.62 1.44
CA ASP A 69 -12.77 -3.79 2.55
C ASP A 69 -11.33 -3.98 2.05
N GLY A 70 -10.38 -3.87 2.96
CA GLY A 70 -8.96 -3.91 2.63
C GLY A 70 -8.37 -2.53 2.39
N PHE A 71 -7.58 -2.35 1.33
CA PHE A 71 -6.91 -1.09 1.01
C PHE A 71 -7.56 -0.31 -0.13
N SER A 72 -7.53 1.00 -0.01
CA SER A 72 -7.90 2.00 -1.02
C SER A 72 -6.77 3.03 -1.10
N TYR A 73 -6.70 3.79 -2.19
CA TYR A 73 -5.88 5.00 -2.25
C TYR A 73 -6.74 6.20 -2.64
N SER A 74 -6.41 7.37 -2.08
CA SER A 74 -7.22 8.57 -2.22
C SER A 74 -6.38 9.84 -2.23
N ASN A 75 -6.96 10.92 -2.76
CA ASN A 75 -6.48 12.29 -2.60
C ASN A 75 -7.58 13.23 -2.04
N LYS A 76 -8.61 12.66 -1.38
CA LYS A 76 -9.69 13.46 -0.76
C LYS A 76 -9.23 14.07 0.58
N LEU A 77 -9.55 15.34 0.80
CA LEU A 77 -9.08 16.11 1.96
C LEU A 77 -10.22 16.78 2.74
N ASN A 78 -11.46 16.29 2.61
CA ASN A 78 -12.57 16.88 3.35
C ASN A 78 -12.46 16.50 4.85
N ASP A 79 -12.17 17.52 5.66
CA ASP A 79 -11.92 17.45 7.11
C ASP A 79 -13.16 17.74 7.96
N SER A 80 -14.29 18.01 7.34
CA SER A 80 -15.46 18.58 8.01
C SER A 80 -16.65 17.62 8.04
N LEU A 81 -16.72 16.66 7.11
CA LEU A 81 -17.83 15.70 7.03
C LEU A 81 -17.53 14.40 7.78
N GLN A 82 -18.45 14.00 8.65
CA GLN A 82 -18.39 12.71 9.37
C GLN A 82 -19.52 11.79 8.91
N ASP A 83 -19.48 11.39 7.64
CA ASP A 83 -20.43 10.45 7.06
C ASP A 83 -19.74 9.37 6.23
N PHE A 84 -20.51 8.38 5.79
CA PHE A 84 -19.99 7.29 4.97
C PHE A 84 -19.45 7.76 3.61
N ASN A 85 -19.95 8.85 3.04
CA ASN A 85 -19.44 9.35 1.76
C ASN A 85 -18.04 9.97 1.91
N ASN A 86 -17.64 10.30 3.13
CA ASN A 86 -16.33 10.87 3.44
C ASN A 86 -15.28 9.83 3.89
N MET A 87 -15.58 8.53 3.78
CA MET A 87 -14.71 7.46 4.31
C MET A 87 -13.32 7.36 3.66
N TYR A 88 -13.11 7.99 2.50
CA TYR A 88 -11.82 8.04 1.80
C TYR A 88 -11.00 9.29 2.10
N SER A 89 -11.54 10.25 2.85
CA SER A 89 -10.86 11.53 3.11
C SER A 89 -9.89 11.48 4.28
N CYS A 90 -8.80 12.23 4.18
CA CYS A 90 -7.91 12.50 5.29
C CYS A 90 -8.51 13.58 6.20
N PHE A 91 -8.89 13.23 7.44
CA PHE A 91 -9.48 14.17 8.40
C PHE A 91 -8.53 15.31 8.80
N ALA A 92 -7.22 15.14 8.65
CA ALA A 92 -6.28 16.23 8.87
C ALA A 92 -6.39 17.36 7.82
N GLY A 93 -7.13 17.14 6.73
CA GLY A 93 -7.37 18.13 5.68
C GLY A 93 -6.13 18.47 4.83
N LEU A 94 -5.04 17.71 5.01
CA LEU A 94 -3.74 18.02 4.43
C LEU A 94 -3.13 16.76 3.80
N GLN A 95 -2.41 17.00 2.71
CA GLN A 95 -1.57 16.02 2.03
C GLN A 95 -0.09 16.24 2.38
N LEU A 96 0.74 15.23 2.15
CA LEU A 96 2.18 15.37 2.28
C LEU A 96 2.72 16.28 1.16
N ILE A 97 3.73 17.09 1.45
CA ILE A 97 4.32 17.98 0.44
C ILE A 97 4.91 17.12 -0.69
N ASN A 98 4.51 17.42 -1.93
CA ASN A 98 4.84 16.66 -3.14
C ASN A 98 4.32 15.21 -3.19
N SER A 99 3.32 14.86 -2.38
CA SER A 99 2.70 13.54 -2.37
C SER A 99 1.20 13.70 -2.13
N THR A 100 0.44 13.64 -3.23
CA THR A 100 -1.00 13.93 -3.24
C THR A 100 -1.86 12.72 -2.97
N VAL A 101 -1.30 11.51 -3.06
CA VAL A 101 -2.01 10.25 -2.90
C VAL A 101 -1.60 9.57 -1.60
N PHE A 102 -2.57 9.09 -0.84
CA PHE A 102 -2.35 8.33 0.39
C PHE A 102 -3.19 7.06 0.41
N GLY A 103 -2.75 6.08 1.18
CA GLY A 103 -3.49 4.84 1.42
C GLY A 103 -4.52 5.00 2.53
N VAL A 104 -5.68 4.38 2.36
CA VAL A 104 -6.73 4.23 3.35
C VAL A 104 -6.99 2.73 3.54
N SER A 105 -7.20 2.27 4.77
CA SER A 105 -7.59 0.89 5.02
C SER A 105 -8.89 0.80 5.80
N PHE A 106 -9.68 -0.20 5.45
CA PHE A 106 -10.87 -0.61 6.19
C PHE A 106 -10.69 -2.07 6.62
N ASN A 107 -10.54 -2.29 7.92
CA ASN A 107 -10.45 -3.65 8.47
C ASN A 107 -11.86 -4.18 8.75
N SER A 108 -12.14 -5.37 8.23
CA SER A 108 -13.37 -6.09 8.52
C SER A 108 -13.38 -6.66 9.94
N ILE A 109 -14.57 -6.98 10.45
CA ILE A 109 -14.76 -7.65 11.74
C ILE A 109 -15.32 -9.04 11.47
N ASP A 110 -14.79 -10.06 12.14
CA ASP A 110 -15.32 -11.41 12.11
C ASP A 110 -16.67 -11.44 12.84
N TRP A 111 -17.73 -11.83 12.13
CA TRP A 111 -19.09 -11.87 12.66
C TRP A 111 -19.33 -12.99 13.69
N MET A 112 -18.43 -13.98 13.78
CA MET A 112 -18.50 -15.07 14.76
C MET A 112 -17.80 -14.71 16.06
N THR A 113 -16.63 -14.06 15.98
CA THR A 113 -15.78 -13.80 17.15
C THR A 113 -15.78 -12.34 17.60
N ASN A 114 -16.22 -11.42 16.74
CA ASN A 114 -16.06 -9.96 16.88
C ASN A 114 -14.59 -9.49 16.90
N ASP A 115 -13.66 -10.31 16.43
CA ASP A 115 -12.28 -9.92 16.27
C ASP A 115 -12.07 -9.12 14.98
N VAL A 116 -11.08 -8.24 14.97
CA VAL A 116 -10.66 -7.54 13.75
C VAL A 116 -9.97 -8.54 12.83
N ILE A 117 -10.41 -8.60 11.57
CA ILE A 117 -9.74 -9.32 10.49
C ILE A 117 -8.67 -8.37 9.91
N PRO A 118 -7.38 -8.63 10.12
CA PRO A 118 -6.34 -7.72 9.64
C PRO A 118 -6.29 -7.68 8.12
N THR A 119 -6.17 -6.48 7.55
CA THR A 119 -5.77 -6.33 6.16
C THR A 119 -4.24 -6.35 6.06
N GLU A 120 -3.69 -7.32 5.33
CA GLU A 120 -2.25 -7.54 5.23
C GLU A 120 -1.68 -7.03 3.91
N VAL A 121 -0.63 -6.20 4.01
CA VAL A 121 0.20 -5.86 2.84
C VAL A 121 1.16 -7.01 2.58
N SER A 122 1.28 -7.43 1.33
CA SER A 122 2.27 -8.43 0.94
C SER A 122 3.47 -7.78 0.27
N PHE A 123 4.66 -8.28 0.60
CA PHE A 123 5.91 -7.81 0.03
C PHE A 123 6.57 -8.92 -0.78
N THR A 124 6.85 -8.65 -2.05
CA THR A 124 7.59 -9.56 -2.92
C THR A 124 9.07 -9.18 -2.91
N VAL A 125 9.94 -10.15 -2.64
CA VAL A 125 11.37 -10.00 -2.89
C VAL A 125 11.58 -10.29 -4.38
N PRO A 126 12.05 -9.33 -5.20
CA PRO A 126 12.33 -9.58 -6.61
C PRO A 126 13.38 -10.68 -6.70
N ALA A 127 13.15 -11.62 -7.62
CA ALA A 127 14.11 -12.67 -7.91
C ALA A 127 15.47 -12.03 -8.22
N ILE A 128 16.51 -12.51 -7.54
CA ILE A 128 17.88 -12.11 -7.81
C ILE A 128 18.19 -12.63 -9.23
N PRO A 129 18.53 -11.76 -10.20
CA PRO A 129 18.99 -12.22 -11.52
C PRO A 129 20.32 -12.97 -11.43
#